data_AF-A0A2N0XX18-F1
#
_entry.id   AF-A0A2N0XX18-F1
#
_cell.length_a   1.000
_cell.length_b   1.000
_cell.length_c   1.000
_cell.angle_alpha   90.00
_cell.angle_beta   90.00
_cell.angle_gamma   90.00
#
_symmetry.space_group_name_H-M   'P 1'
#
loop_
_entity.id
_entity.type
_entity.pdbx_description
1 polymer ?
#
loop_
_entity_poly.entity_id
_entity_poly.type
_entity_poly.pdbx_seq_one_letter_code
_entity_poly.pdbx_strand_id
1 'polypeptide(L)'
;MRQLLFRLCEASDGRQFAFLTDQPDVEDMFDSGYKVAYKYRDSGNGQELLAKWRASYSVTSQEFEQLPDDDELPEGLQSAFDTMISSLIPGVDVFFCDYNLAIEADLPICNDMMDRYRSTDFVLFSCEELIGNDPSTQPYMVSYASARYPESGNTGSQHRIYCKTDPFAFCQAVHAIVIQREKDALTGGHIRTEVDTYINEKPIEAATAEQVINRFVEALPQFNSSIKALNAPDSLSNKE
;
A
#
# COMPACT_ATOMS: atom_id res chain seq x y z
N MET A 1 19.53 5.90 4.71
CA MET A 1 18.47 5.92 5.73
C MET A 1 17.16 6.29 5.05
N ARG A 2 16.09 5.58 5.37
CA ARG A 2 14.76 5.68 4.73
C ARG A 2 13.74 6.19 5.75
N GLN A 3 12.58 6.66 5.28
CA GLN A 3 11.44 7.02 6.12
C GLN A 3 10.18 6.41 5.53
N LEU A 4 9.24 5.99 6.37
CA LEU A 4 7.91 5.65 5.93
C LEU A 4 7.14 6.93 5.65
N LEU A 5 6.44 6.96 4.53
CA LEU A 5 5.48 7.99 4.17
C LEU A 5 4.10 7.34 4.08
N PHE A 6 3.19 7.82 4.92
CA PHE A 6 1.77 7.54 4.79
C PHE A 6 1.05 8.81 4.35
N ARG A 7 0.19 8.69 3.33
CA ARG A 7 -0.68 9.78 2.89
C ARG A 7 -2.10 9.27 2.74
N LEU A 8 -3.04 10.05 3.24
CA LEU A 8 -4.48 9.84 3.04
C LEU A 8 -5.05 11.01 2.22
N CYS A 9 -5.87 10.69 1.24
CA CYS A 9 -6.51 11.63 0.34
C CYS A 9 -8.00 11.32 0.14
N GLU A 10 -8.82 12.37 0.08
CA GLU A 10 -10.23 12.29 -0.32
C GLU A 10 -10.37 12.71 -1.79
N ALA A 11 -10.94 11.83 -2.61
CA ALA A 11 -11.30 12.11 -3.99
C ALA A 11 -12.56 12.98 -4.10
N SER A 12 -12.81 13.56 -5.27
CA SER A 12 -13.99 14.42 -5.50
C SER A 12 -15.33 13.69 -5.37
N ASP A 13 -15.35 12.37 -5.52
CA ASP A 13 -16.51 11.50 -5.31
C ASP A 13 -16.67 11.01 -3.86
N GLY A 14 -15.81 11.48 -2.94
CA GLY A 14 -15.81 11.13 -1.52
C GLY A 14 -15.15 9.78 -1.19
N ARG A 15 -14.49 9.13 -2.15
CA ARG A 15 -13.68 7.94 -1.89
C ARG A 15 -12.37 8.29 -1.20
N GLN A 16 -11.93 7.42 -0.31
CA GLN A 16 -10.68 7.58 0.43
C GLN A 16 -9.58 6.74 -0.22
N PHE A 17 -8.52 7.41 -0.67
CA PHE A 17 -7.31 6.79 -1.19
C PHE A 17 -6.20 6.99 -0.18
N ALA A 18 -5.39 5.96 0.06
CA ALA A 18 -4.19 6.11 0.85
C ALA A 18 -3.01 5.39 0.20
N PHE A 19 -1.80 5.83 0.54
CA PHE A 19 -0.59 5.07 0.26
C PHE A 19 0.35 4.97 1.45
N LEU A 20 1.13 3.88 1.48
CA LEU A 20 2.20 3.63 2.43
C LEU A 20 3.45 3.16 1.67
N THR A 21 4.58 3.85 1.86
CA THR A 21 5.81 3.59 1.11
C THR A 21 7.05 3.98 1.92
N ASP A 22 8.19 3.35 1.66
CA ASP A 22 9.52 3.84 2.06
C ASP A 22 10.38 4.28 0.85
N GLN A 23 9.81 4.20 -0.35
CA GLN A 23 10.41 4.63 -1.61
C GLN A 23 10.21 6.14 -1.86
N PRO A 24 11.23 6.84 -2.41
CA PRO A 24 11.12 8.23 -2.82
C PRO A 24 10.16 8.38 -4.00
N ASP A 25 9.70 9.61 -4.25
CA ASP A 25 8.98 10.04 -5.46
C ASP A 25 7.64 9.35 -5.78
N VAL A 26 7.22 8.36 -4.97
CA VAL A 26 5.91 7.70 -5.07
C VAL A 26 4.75 8.70 -4.92
N GLU A 27 4.94 9.75 -4.11
CA GLU A 27 3.92 10.79 -3.89
C GLU A 27 3.52 11.51 -5.20
N ASP A 28 4.51 11.88 -6.02
CA ASP A 28 4.28 12.55 -7.30
C ASP A 28 3.61 11.62 -8.31
N MET A 29 3.97 10.33 -8.29
CA MET A 29 3.35 9.30 -9.14
C MET A 29 1.89 9.08 -8.75
N PHE A 30 1.60 9.02 -7.45
CA PHE A 30 0.25 8.88 -6.91
C PHE A 30 -0.65 10.08 -7.28
N ASP A 31 -0.16 11.30 -7.11
CA ASP A 31 -0.88 12.53 -7.48
C ASP A 31 -1.09 12.63 -9.00
N SER A 32 -0.11 12.20 -9.79
CA SER A 32 -0.23 12.15 -11.26
C SER A 32 -1.28 11.13 -11.71
N GLY A 33 -1.31 9.96 -11.10
CA GLY A 33 -2.30 8.94 -11.38
C GLY A 33 -3.72 9.41 -11.08
N TYR A 34 -3.92 10.09 -9.96
CA TYR A 34 -5.21 10.71 -9.64
C TYR A 34 -5.62 11.76 -10.66
N LYS A 35 -4.71 12.68 -11.03
CA LYS A 35 -4.98 13.72 -12.04
C LYS A 35 -5.48 13.14 -13.36
N VAL A 36 -4.86 12.05 -13.81
CA VAL A 36 -5.26 11.37 -15.06
C VAL A 36 -6.61 10.68 -14.89
N ALA A 37 -6.82 9.97 -13.78
CA ALA A 37 -8.06 9.23 -13.55
C ALA A 37 -9.27 10.13 -13.30
N TYR A 38 -9.12 11.26 -12.61
CA TYR A 38 -10.23 12.13 -12.21
C TYR A 38 -10.44 13.36 -13.10
N LYS A 39 -9.63 13.53 -14.15
CA LYS A 39 -9.68 14.66 -15.10
C LYS A 39 -11.09 15.07 -15.57
N TYR A 40 -11.96 14.09 -15.84
CA TYR A 40 -13.33 14.30 -16.33
C TYR A 40 -14.41 14.00 -15.29
N ARG A 41 -14.00 13.67 -14.06
CA ARG A 41 -14.88 13.25 -12.95
C ARG A 41 -15.05 14.37 -11.94
N ASP A 42 -14.04 15.23 -11.79
CA ASP A 42 -14.17 16.46 -11.02
C ASP A 42 -15.21 17.36 -11.69
N SER A 43 -16.30 17.64 -11.00
CA SER A 43 -17.44 18.46 -11.45
C SER A 43 -17.11 19.95 -11.67
N GLY A 44 -15.82 20.31 -11.78
CA GLY A 44 -15.39 21.59 -12.31
C GLY A 44 -15.66 21.66 -13.81
N ASN A 45 -16.05 22.84 -14.30
CA ASN A 45 -16.49 23.09 -15.69
C ASN A 45 -15.40 22.90 -16.77
N GLY A 46 -14.49 21.93 -16.65
CA GLY A 46 -13.39 21.69 -17.59
C GLY A 46 -12.36 22.82 -17.68
N GLN A 47 -12.44 23.82 -16.79
CA GLN A 47 -11.53 24.97 -16.77
C GLN A 47 -10.29 24.76 -15.91
N GLU A 48 -10.34 23.89 -14.90
CA GLU A 48 -9.13 23.47 -14.18
C GLU A 48 -8.47 22.33 -14.94
N LEU A 49 -7.26 22.58 -15.44
CA LEU A 49 -6.50 21.64 -16.29
C LEU A 49 -6.06 20.37 -15.57
N LEU A 50 -6.22 20.27 -14.24
CA LEU A 50 -5.73 19.16 -13.42
C LEU A 50 -6.68 18.91 -12.24
N ALA A 51 -7.17 17.67 -12.10
CA ALA A 51 -7.94 17.22 -10.94
C ALA A 51 -7.11 17.33 -9.66
N LYS A 52 -7.77 17.60 -8.53
CA LYS A 52 -7.11 17.74 -7.21
C LYS A 52 -7.84 16.95 -6.15
N TRP A 53 -7.10 16.42 -5.17
CA TRP A 53 -7.69 15.83 -3.98
C TRP A 53 -8.51 16.89 -3.24
N ARG A 54 -9.70 16.51 -2.77
CA ARG A 54 -10.59 17.37 -2.00
C ARG A 54 -9.97 17.72 -0.64
N ALA A 55 -9.33 16.74 -0.01
CA ALA A 55 -8.57 16.87 1.21
C ALA A 55 -7.41 15.88 1.19
N SER A 56 -6.30 16.20 1.84
CA SER A 56 -5.20 15.26 2.03
C SER A 56 -4.35 15.63 3.23
N TYR A 57 -3.71 14.63 3.84
CA TYR A 57 -2.59 14.83 4.75
C TYR A 57 -1.52 13.76 4.54
N SER A 58 -0.28 14.12 4.81
CA SER A 58 0.89 13.22 4.77
C SER A 58 1.58 13.23 6.14
N VAL A 59 2.10 12.09 6.55
CA VAL A 59 2.93 11.93 7.76
C VAL A 59 4.15 11.08 7.44
N THR A 60 5.27 11.39 8.07
CA THR A 60 6.53 10.68 7.89
C THR A 60 7.00 10.07 9.21
N SER A 61 7.61 8.89 9.14
CA SER A 61 8.23 8.27 10.32
C SER A 61 9.59 8.90 10.62
N GLN A 62 10.16 8.53 11.76
CA GLN A 62 11.61 8.63 12.01
C GLN A 62 12.40 7.87 10.93
N GLU A 63 13.66 8.28 10.75
CA GLU A 63 14.59 7.60 9.87
C GLU A 63 14.92 6.19 10.38
N PHE A 64 15.08 5.24 9.45
CA PHE A 64 15.46 3.87 9.77
C PHE A 64 16.41 3.26 8.74
N GLU A 65 17.04 2.16 9.15
CA GLU A 65 17.79 1.26 8.27
C GLU A 65 16.87 0.11 7.86
N GLN A 66 16.78 -0.15 6.56
CA GLN A 66 16.00 -1.28 6.06
C GLN A 66 16.57 -2.59 6.61
N LEU A 67 15.70 -3.57 6.76
CA LEU A 67 16.10 -4.91 7.15
C LEU A 67 16.83 -5.57 5.97
N PRO A 68 17.95 -6.27 6.20
CA PRO A 68 18.68 -6.93 5.14
C PRO A 68 17.83 -8.04 4.50
N ASP A 69 18.21 -8.43 3.29
CA ASP A 69 17.64 -9.58 2.60
C ASP A 69 17.94 -10.88 3.36
N ASP A 70 16.90 -11.66 3.62
CA ASP A 70 16.93 -12.94 4.33
C ASP A 70 15.91 -13.88 3.68
N ASP A 71 16.02 -15.19 3.91
CA ASP A 71 15.15 -16.19 3.27
C ASP A 71 13.71 -16.14 3.82
N GLU A 72 13.52 -15.66 5.06
CA GLU A 72 12.23 -15.62 5.76
C GLU A 72 12.01 -14.29 6.51
N LEU A 73 10.75 -13.83 6.57
CA LEU A 73 10.38 -12.66 7.37
C LEU A 73 10.53 -12.96 8.88
N PRO A 74 11.22 -12.11 9.66
CA PRO A 74 11.37 -12.31 11.10
C PRO A 74 10.02 -12.47 11.82
N GLU A 75 9.95 -13.46 12.70
CA GLU A 75 8.78 -13.68 13.56
C GLU A 75 8.55 -12.43 14.43
N GLY A 76 7.41 -11.78 14.26
CA GLY A 76 7.07 -10.51 14.92
C GLY A 76 7.09 -9.29 14.00
N LEU A 77 7.86 -9.30 12.90
CA LEU A 77 7.81 -8.23 11.91
C LEU A 77 6.44 -8.18 11.23
N GLN A 78 5.94 -9.35 10.81
CA GLN A 78 4.59 -9.47 10.26
C GLN A 78 3.53 -8.98 11.26
N SER A 79 3.68 -9.30 12.55
CA SER A 79 2.74 -8.85 13.58
C SER A 79 2.79 -7.33 13.78
N ALA A 80 3.96 -6.71 13.71
CA ALA A 80 4.12 -5.26 13.79
C ALA A 80 3.49 -4.58 12.57
N PHE A 81 3.72 -5.12 11.37
CA PHE A 81 3.11 -4.66 10.13
C PHE A 81 1.57 -4.79 10.18
N ASP A 82 1.06 -5.96 10.55
CA ASP A 82 -0.38 -6.22 10.68
C ASP A 82 -1.06 -5.24 11.66
N THR A 83 -0.39 -4.94 12.78
CA THR A 83 -0.86 -3.96 13.77
C THR A 83 -0.94 -2.56 13.16
N MET A 84 0.11 -2.15 12.44
CA MET A 84 0.13 -0.86 11.74
C MET A 84 -1.01 -0.77 10.72
N ILE A 85 -1.10 -1.75 9.83
CA ILE A 85 -2.13 -1.80 8.78
C ILE A 85 -3.55 -1.80 9.35
N SER A 86 -3.79 -2.52 10.45
CA SER A 86 -5.10 -2.53 11.11
C SER A 86 -5.57 -1.18 11.63
N SER A 87 -4.62 -0.26 11.87
CA SER A 87 -4.93 1.11 12.25
C SER A 87 -5.10 2.03 11.04
N LEU A 88 -4.37 1.77 9.94
CA LEU A 88 -4.34 2.65 8.76
C LEU A 88 -5.48 2.42 7.77
N ILE A 89 -5.95 1.18 7.61
CA ILE A 89 -6.95 0.81 6.59
C ILE A 89 -8.41 1.21 6.90
N PRO A 90 -8.90 1.27 8.15
CA PRO A 90 -10.27 1.66 8.43
C PRO A 90 -10.70 2.93 7.65
N GLY A 91 -11.85 2.86 6.99
CA GLY A 91 -12.37 3.93 6.12
C GLY A 91 -11.67 4.13 4.77
N VAL A 92 -10.63 3.35 4.42
CA VAL A 92 -9.90 3.47 3.14
C VAL A 92 -10.53 2.59 2.05
N ASP A 93 -10.90 3.22 0.93
CA ASP A 93 -11.49 2.52 -0.22
C ASP A 93 -10.41 1.89 -1.11
N VAL A 94 -9.27 2.57 -1.29
CA VAL A 94 -8.16 2.14 -2.16
C VAL A 94 -6.84 2.37 -1.45
N PHE A 95 -6.04 1.32 -1.30
CA PHE A 95 -4.77 1.34 -0.59
C PHE A 95 -3.60 0.97 -1.50
N PHE A 96 -2.65 1.87 -1.62
CA PHE A 96 -1.39 1.67 -2.34
C PHE A 96 -0.32 1.31 -1.31
N CYS A 97 0.35 0.18 -1.46
CA CYS A 97 1.37 -0.25 -0.51
C CYS A 97 2.61 -0.73 -1.22
N ASP A 98 3.75 -0.30 -0.71
CA ASP A 98 5.01 -0.96 -1.02
C ASP A 98 4.95 -2.42 -0.59
N TYR A 99 5.20 -3.32 -1.52
CA TYR A 99 5.08 -4.75 -1.32
C TYR A 99 6.13 -5.31 -0.36
N ASN A 100 7.30 -4.66 -0.30
CA ASN A 100 8.48 -5.10 0.45
C ASN A 100 8.89 -4.03 1.49
N LEU A 101 7.90 -3.29 2.02
CA LEU A 101 8.09 -2.16 2.92
C LEU A 101 9.13 -2.46 4.01
N ALA A 102 10.14 -1.59 4.12
CA ALA A 102 11.22 -1.65 5.11
C ALA A 102 12.20 -2.82 4.98
N ILE A 103 12.18 -3.58 3.87
CA ILE A 103 13.05 -4.74 3.64
C ILE A 103 13.82 -4.53 2.32
N GLU A 104 15.12 -4.84 2.30
CA GLU A 104 15.98 -4.75 1.11
C GLU A 104 15.73 -5.87 0.06
N ALA A 105 14.80 -6.79 0.36
CA ALA A 105 14.54 -8.05 -0.35
C ALA A 105 13.32 -8.02 -1.29
N ASP A 106 13.10 -9.14 -1.99
CA ASP A 106 11.85 -9.46 -2.71
C ASP A 106 10.77 -10.13 -1.82
N LEU A 107 10.93 -10.07 -0.50
CA LEU A 107 10.04 -10.73 0.45
C LEU A 107 8.74 -9.93 0.67
N PRO A 108 7.57 -10.51 0.34
CA PRO A 108 6.32 -9.80 0.44
C PRO A 108 5.76 -9.78 1.87
N ILE A 109 5.65 -8.59 2.45
CA ILE A 109 5.07 -8.40 3.80
C ILE A 109 3.54 -8.23 3.78
N CYS A 110 2.98 -7.98 2.60
CA CYS A 110 1.56 -7.63 2.41
C CYS A 110 0.60 -8.83 2.19
N ASN A 111 1.07 -10.08 2.30
CA ASN A 111 0.36 -11.27 1.77
C ASN A 111 -1.09 -11.40 2.25
N ASP A 112 -1.34 -11.23 3.54
CA ASP A 112 -2.67 -11.50 4.12
C ASP A 112 -3.60 -10.28 4.11
N MET A 113 -3.07 -9.10 3.88
CA MET A 113 -3.82 -7.85 4.00
C MET A 113 -5.01 -7.82 3.03
N MET A 114 -4.80 -8.25 1.79
CA MET A 114 -5.86 -8.25 0.78
C MET A 114 -7.02 -9.18 1.14
N ASP A 115 -6.74 -10.31 1.80
CA ASP A 115 -7.77 -11.28 2.20
C ASP A 115 -8.52 -10.86 3.47
N ARG A 116 -7.85 -10.10 4.36
CA ARG A 116 -8.44 -9.54 5.59
C ARG A 116 -9.32 -8.32 5.31
N TYR A 117 -8.91 -7.43 4.42
CA TYR A 117 -9.58 -6.15 4.13
C TYR A 117 -10.28 -6.20 2.77
N ARG A 118 -11.27 -7.08 2.65
CA ARG A 118 -11.94 -7.39 1.37
C ARG A 118 -12.72 -6.24 0.77
N SER A 119 -13.10 -5.23 1.56
CA SER A 119 -13.77 -4.00 1.09
C SER A 119 -12.82 -2.93 0.56
N THR A 120 -11.51 -3.11 0.75
CA THR A 120 -10.47 -2.19 0.26
C THR A 120 -9.84 -2.77 -1.01
N ASP A 121 -9.70 -1.96 -2.06
CA ASP A 121 -8.92 -2.34 -3.24
C ASP A 121 -7.44 -2.07 -3.02
N PHE A 122 -6.58 -2.89 -3.59
CA PHE A 122 -5.14 -2.83 -3.35
C PHE A 122 -4.35 -2.62 -4.62
N VAL A 123 -3.38 -1.70 -4.53
CA VAL A 123 -2.28 -1.58 -5.48
C VAL A 123 -0.99 -1.86 -4.73
N LEU A 124 -0.34 -2.96 -5.05
CA LEU A 124 0.95 -3.34 -4.51
C LEU A 124 2.02 -2.99 -5.54
N PHE A 125 3.08 -2.31 -5.11
CA PHE A 125 4.19 -1.96 -5.99
C PHE A 125 5.51 -2.43 -5.38
N SER A 126 6.39 -2.96 -6.24
CA SER A 126 7.68 -3.52 -5.83
C SER A 126 8.74 -2.42 -5.68
N CYS A 127 9.87 -2.75 -5.07
CA CYS A 127 11.02 -1.85 -5.02
C CYS A 127 11.47 -1.46 -6.44
N GLU A 128 11.71 -0.16 -6.65
CA GLU A 128 12.26 0.36 -7.91
C GLU A 128 13.54 -0.36 -8.34
N GLU A 129 14.37 -0.76 -7.37
CA GLU A 129 15.67 -1.41 -7.59
C GLU A 129 15.54 -2.83 -8.17
N LEU A 130 14.41 -3.51 -7.94
CA LEU A 130 14.17 -4.87 -8.43
C LEU A 130 13.54 -4.88 -9.83
N ILE A 131 12.50 -4.05 -10.04
CA ILE A 131 11.64 -4.15 -11.23
C ILE A 131 11.37 -2.78 -11.89
N GLY A 132 11.57 -1.67 -11.17
CA GLY A 132 11.12 -0.34 -11.56
C GLY A 132 11.61 0.12 -12.94
N ASN A 133 12.87 -0.19 -13.27
CA ASN A 133 13.52 0.33 -14.48
C ASN A 133 13.74 -0.69 -15.60
N ASP A 134 13.35 -1.96 -15.43
CA ASP A 134 13.53 -2.98 -16.46
C ASP A 134 12.48 -2.82 -17.59
N PRO A 135 12.86 -2.40 -18.81
CA PRO A 135 11.92 -2.20 -19.91
C PRO A 135 11.30 -3.51 -20.44
N SER A 136 11.85 -4.67 -20.06
CA SER A 136 11.32 -5.97 -20.48
C SER A 136 10.16 -6.46 -19.62
N THR A 137 10.04 -5.96 -18.39
CA THR A 137 8.92 -6.26 -17.50
C THR A 137 7.70 -5.40 -17.86
N GLN A 138 6.49 -5.96 -17.84
CA GLN A 138 5.27 -5.18 -18.12
C GLN A 138 4.95 -4.20 -16.99
N PRO A 139 4.37 -3.01 -17.27
CA PRO A 139 4.02 -2.00 -16.25
C PRO A 139 3.08 -2.53 -15.16
N TYR A 140 2.29 -3.54 -15.51
CA TYR A 140 1.47 -4.35 -14.62
C TYR A 140 1.98 -5.79 -14.71
N MET A 141 2.34 -6.39 -13.57
CA MET A 141 2.70 -7.79 -13.53
C MET A 141 1.44 -8.66 -13.46
N VAL A 142 0.44 -8.22 -12.71
CA VAL A 142 -0.81 -8.97 -12.47
C VAL A 142 -1.94 -8.00 -12.10
N SER A 143 -3.08 -8.07 -12.79
CA SER A 143 -4.34 -7.43 -12.37
C SER A 143 -5.44 -8.49 -12.37
N TYR A 144 -5.99 -8.77 -11.19
CA TYR A 144 -7.15 -9.65 -11.07
C TYR A 144 -8.16 -9.10 -10.07
N ALA A 145 -9.40 -9.52 -10.29
CA ALA A 145 -10.53 -9.24 -9.44
C ALA A 145 -10.86 -10.52 -8.67
N SER A 146 -10.89 -10.45 -7.34
CA SER A 146 -11.37 -11.55 -6.49
C SER A 146 -12.76 -11.21 -5.98
N ALA A 147 -13.67 -12.18 -5.89
CA ALA A 147 -14.98 -11.92 -5.29
C ALA A 147 -14.80 -11.48 -3.83
N ARG A 148 -15.36 -10.34 -3.43
CA ARG A 148 -15.24 -9.84 -2.04
C ARG A 148 -15.86 -10.83 -1.06
N TYR A 149 -16.99 -11.43 -1.45
CA TYR A 149 -17.78 -12.32 -0.62
C TYR A 149 -18.25 -13.53 -1.45
N PRO A 150 -17.36 -14.53 -1.68
CA PRO A 150 -17.63 -15.67 -2.57
C PRO A 150 -18.85 -16.50 -2.18
N GLU A 151 -19.20 -16.50 -0.89
CA GLU A 151 -20.33 -17.25 -0.32
C GLU A 151 -21.61 -16.43 -0.21
N SER A 152 -21.60 -15.18 -0.66
CA SER A 152 -22.76 -14.30 -0.68
C SER A 152 -23.31 -14.14 -2.10
N GLY A 153 -24.53 -13.61 -2.24
CA GLY A 153 -25.06 -13.18 -3.53
C GLY A 153 -24.43 -11.88 -4.07
N ASN A 154 -23.45 -11.30 -3.37
CA ASN A 154 -22.79 -10.05 -3.77
C ASN A 154 -21.80 -10.32 -4.91
N THR A 155 -22.00 -9.62 -6.03
CA THR A 155 -21.18 -9.69 -7.24
C THR A 155 -19.97 -8.75 -7.22
N GLY A 156 -19.81 -7.97 -6.15
CA GLY A 156 -18.71 -7.03 -5.96
C GLY A 156 -17.36 -7.72 -5.91
N SER A 157 -16.39 -7.12 -6.59
CA SER A 157 -15.04 -7.64 -6.67
C SER A 157 -14.05 -6.74 -5.94
N GLN A 158 -13.09 -7.34 -5.26
CA GLN A 158 -11.89 -6.66 -4.79
C GLN A 158 -10.89 -6.62 -5.93
N HIS A 159 -10.42 -5.43 -6.26
CA HIS A 159 -9.41 -5.23 -7.29
C HIS A 159 -8.03 -5.31 -6.65
N ARG A 160 -7.17 -6.16 -7.20
CA ARG A 160 -5.78 -6.36 -6.77
C ARG A 160 -4.88 -6.11 -7.97
N ILE A 161 -4.03 -5.10 -7.86
CA ILE A 161 -3.10 -4.70 -8.92
C ILE A 161 -1.67 -4.78 -8.38
N TYR A 162 -0.81 -5.49 -9.09
CA TYR A 162 0.64 -5.47 -8.88
C TYR A 162 1.26 -4.64 -10.00
N CYS A 163 1.86 -3.51 -9.66
CA CYS A 163 2.44 -2.60 -10.64
C CYS A 163 3.90 -2.26 -10.33
N LYS A 164 4.60 -1.76 -11.34
CA LYS A 164 5.94 -1.20 -11.13
C LYS A 164 5.87 0.14 -10.41
N THR A 165 7.01 0.53 -9.86
CA THR A 165 7.24 1.87 -9.32
C THR A 165 7.74 2.80 -10.42
N ASP A 166 6.86 3.05 -11.39
CA ASP A 166 7.07 4.05 -12.42
C ASP A 166 5.80 4.89 -12.65
N PRO A 167 5.94 6.15 -13.11
CA PRO A 167 4.79 7.05 -13.25
C PRO A 167 3.69 6.52 -14.18
N PHE A 168 4.04 5.78 -15.24
CA PHE A 168 3.06 5.24 -16.18
C PHE A 168 2.28 4.09 -15.53
N ALA A 169 2.96 3.18 -14.83
CA ALA A 169 2.35 2.09 -14.09
C ALA A 169 1.36 2.59 -13.02
N PHE A 170 1.76 3.57 -12.21
CA PHE A 170 0.88 4.19 -11.21
C PHE A 170 -0.36 4.84 -11.84
N CYS A 171 -0.19 5.58 -12.93
CA CYS A 171 -1.31 6.17 -13.65
C CYS A 171 -2.31 5.12 -14.16
N GLN A 172 -1.79 4.02 -14.72
CA GLN A 172 -2.64 2.90 -15.18
C GLN A 172 -3.34 2.22 -14.01
N ALA A 173 -2.66 2.01 -12.88
CA ALA A 173 -3.23 1.35 -11.71
C ALA A 173 -4.39 2.15 -11.10
N VAL A 174 -4.21 3.46 -10.85
CA VAL A 174 -5.28 4.34 -10.36
C VAL A 174 -6.46 4.35 -11.34
N HIS A 175 -6.18 4.50 -12.63
CA HIS A 175 -7.23 4.53 -13.66
C HIS A 175 -8.02 3.22 -13.71
N ALA A 176 -7.33 2.07 -13.66
CA ALA A 176 -7.95 0.75 -13.69
C ALA A 176 -8.90 0.56 -12.50
N ILE A 177 -8.48 0.89 -11.27
CA ILE A 177 -9.33 0.79 -10.08
C ILE A 177 -10.58 1.66 -10.21
N VAL A 178 -10.41 2.93 -10.62
CA VAL A 178 -11.54 3.85 -10.77
C VAL A 178 -12.57 3.30 -11.76
N ILE A 179 -12.12 2.83 -12.92
CA ILE A 179 -13.00 2.25 -13.95
C ILE A 179 -13.67 0.96 -13.48
N GLN A 180 -12.93 0.10 -12.77
CA GLN A 180 -13.48 -1.17 -12.28
C GLN A 180 -14.55 -0.93 -11.21
N ARG A 181 -14.32 -0.02 -10.26
CA ARG A 181 -15.32 0.35 -9.24
C ARG A 181 -16.57 0.99 -9.84
N GLU A 182 -16.43 1.76 -10.92
CA GLU A 182 -17.59 2.27 -11.67
C GLU A 182 -18.42 1.14 -12.29
N LYS A 183 -17.76 0.14 -12.87
CA LYS A 183 -18.43 -1.04 -13.42
C LYS A 183 -19.13 -1.85 -12.34
N ASP A 184 -18.47 -2.08 -11.20
CA ASP A 184 -19.04 -2.80 -10.06
C ASP A 184 -20.28 -2.09 -9.51
N ALA A 185 -20.26 -0.76 -9.43
CA ALA A 185 -21.43 0.02 -9.02
C ALA A 185 -22.61 -0.15 -9.98
N LEU A 186 -22.35 -0.29 -11.29
CA LEU A 186 -23.39 -0.49 -12.31
C LEU A 186 -23.94 -1.92 -12.33
N THR A 187 -23.16 -2.91 -11.90
CA THR A 187 -23.55 -4.34 -11.88
C THR A 187 -24.19 -4.78 -10.56
N GLY A 188 -24.42 -3.85 -9.63
CA GLY A 188 -25.02 -4.11 -8.33
C GLY A 188 -24.03 -4.61 -7.26
N GLY A 189 -22.72 -4.58 -7.54
CA GLY A 189 -21.67 -4.84 -6.58
C GLY A 189 -21.56 -3.68 -5.59
N HIS A 190 -22.38 -3.68 -4.55
CA HIS A 190 -22.26 -2.68 -3.49
C HIS A 190 -21.08 -3.01 -2.58
N ILE A 191 -20.09 -2.12 -2.60
CA ILE A 191 -18.85 -2.22 -1.82
C ILE A 191 -19.08 -1.77 -0.36
N ARG A 192 -20.11 -0.95 -0.09
CA ARG A 192 -20.09 -0.08 1.11
C ARG A 192 -20.90 -0.49 2.34
N THR A 193 -21.76 -1.50 2.35
CA THR A 193 -22.78 -1.51 3.42
C THR A 193 -23.24 -2.81 4.07
N GLU A 194 -22.81 -4.01 3.66
CA GLU A 194 -23.48 -5.21 4.22
C GLU A 194 -22.63 -6.13 5.08
N VAL A 195 -21.29 -6.13 4.96
CA VAL A 195 -20.47 -7.17 5.60
C VAL A 195 -19.33 -6.62 6.48
N ASP A 196 -18.53 -5.68 5.97
CA ASP A 196 -17.37 -5.19 6.70
C ASP A 196 -17.66 -3.87 7.44
N THR A 197 -17.58 -3.87 8.77
CA THR A 197 -17.83 -2.66 9.58
C THR A 197 -16.76 -1.60 9.39
N TYR A 198 -15.50 -2.02 9.17
CA TYR A 198 -14.35 -1.13 9.14
C TYR A 198 -14.39 -0.11 7.98
N ILE A 199 -15.12 -0.38 6.90
CA ILE A 199 -15.21 0.55 5.76
C ILE A 199 -16.09 1.77 6.05
N ASN A 200 -16.99 1.64 7.04
CA ASN A 200 -17.84 2.74 7.51
C ASN A 200 -17.23 3.49 8.69
N GLU A 201 -16.08 3.04 9.18
CA GLU A 201 -15.31 3.74 10.20
C GLU A 201 -14.68 5.01 9.60
N LYS A 202 -14.39 5.98 10.47
CA LYS A 202 -13.69 7.17 10.04
C LYS A 202 -12.24 6.82 9.71
N PRO A 203 -11.67 7.35 8.62
CA PRO A 203 -10.25 7.25 8.37
C PRO A 203 -9.44 7.77 9.55
N ILE A 204 -8.27 7.17 9.75
CA ILE A 204 -7.34 7.55 10.82
C ILE A 204 -6.96 9.04 10.74
N GLU A 205 -6.73 9.66 11.90
CA GLU A 205 -6.25 11.05 12.00
C GLU A 205 -4.72 11.12 11.88
N ALA A 206 -4.20 12.23 11.35
CA ALA A 206 -2.77 12.41 11.06
C ALA A 206 -1.87 12.10 12.27
N ALA A 207 -2.20 12.62 13.47
CA ALA A 207 -1.39 12.41 14.66
C ALA A 207 -1.31 10.93 15.08
N THR A 208 -2.41 10.18 14.91
CA THR A 208 -2.44 8.75 15.21
C THR A 208 -1.72 7.95 14.12
N ALA A 209 -1.86 8.34 12.86
CA ALA A 209 -1.12 7.71 11.75
C ALA A 209 0.39 7.84 11.96
N GLU A 210 0.88 9.03 12.33
CA GLU A 210 2.28 9.29 12.65
C GLU A 210 2.77 8.41 13.81
N GLN A 211 1.98 8.30 14.89
CA GLN A 211 2.32 7.42 16.02
C GLN A 211 2.44 5.95 15.62
N VAL A 212 1.54 5.47 14.76
CA VAL A 212 1.48 4.08 14.34
C VAL A 212 2.66 3.73 13.43
N ILE A 213 2.97 4.55 12.43
CA ILE A 213 4.13 4.30 11.55
C ILE A 213 5.45 4.38 12.32
N ASN A 214 5.56 5.27 13.31
CA ASN A 214 6.73 5.34 14.17
C ASN A 214 6.87 4.11 15.06
N ARG A 215 5.78 3.59 15.62
CA ARG A 215 5.82 2.34 16.41
C ARG A 215 6.30 1.15 15.57
N PHE A 216 5.92 1.07 14.30
CA PHE A 216 6.43 0.05 13.41
C PHE A 216 7.95 0.22 13.19
N VAL A 217 8.40 1.44 12.90
CA VAL A 217 9.83 1.75 12.71
C VAL A 217 10.66 1.47 13.97
N GLU A 218 10.16 1.81 15.15
CA GLU A 218 10.80 1.52 16.45
C GLU A 218 10.97 0.02 16.70
N ALA A 219 10.14 -0.82 16.06
CA ALA A 219 10.23 -2.26 16.13
C ALA A 219 11.23 -2.86 15.14
N LEU A 220 11.80 -2.11 14.19
CA LEU A 220 12.75 -2.67 13.20
C LEU A 220 14.12 -3.06 13.80
N PRO A 221 14.75 -2.27 14.69
CA PRO A 221 16.11 -2.57 15.18
C PRO A 221 16.27 -3.91 15.91
N GLN A 222 15.22 -4.41 16.57
CA GLN A 222 15.22 -5.72 17.23
C GLN A 222 15.35 -6.89 16.23
N PHE A 223 14.90 -6.70 14.99
CA PHE A 223 15.02 -7.70 13.94
C PHE A 223 16.39 -7.63 13.23
N ASN A 224 17.02 -6.45 13.17
CA ASN A 224 18.38 -6.27 12.64
C ASN A 224 19.49 -6.94 13.47
N SER A 225 19.32 -7.04 14.80
CA SER A 225 20.35 -7.58 15.71
C SER A 225 20.36 -9.10 15.80
N SER A 226 19.21 -9.74 15.59
CA SER A 226 19.08 -11.22 15.60
C SER A 226 19.86 -11.86 14.44
N ILE A 227 19.95 -11.18 13.29
CA ILE A 227 20.69 -11.63 12.11
C ILE A 227 22.21 -11.48 12.29
N LYS A 228 22.67 -10.46 13.02
CA LYS A 228 24.12 -10.26 13.30
C LYS A 228 24.70 -11.30 14.26
N ALA A 229 23.88 -11.87 15.16
CA ALA A 229 24.34 -12.87 16.12
C ALA A 229 24.56 -14.27 15.51
N LEU A 230 23.86 -14.61 14.43
CA LEU A 230 23.98 -15.90 13.73
C LEU A 230 25.17 -15.97 12.77
N ASN A 231 25.71 -14.81 12.35
CA ASN A 231 26.81 -14.71 11.38
C ASN A 231 28.21 -14.58 12.02
N ALA A 232 28.34 -14.72 13.34
CA ALA A 232 29.64 -14.78 13.99
C ALA A 232 30.21 -16.21 13.86
N PRO A 233 31.30 -16.46 13.10
CA PRO A 233 32.00 -17.73 13.20
C PRO A 233 32.52 -17.88 14.62
N ASP A 234 32.23 -19.02 15.25
CA ASP A 234 32.78 -19.45 16.53
C ASP A 234 34.31 -19.36 16.48
N SER A 235 34.84 -18.23 16.93
CA SER A 235 36.25 -17.94 16.96
C SER A 235 36.80 -18.27 18.33
N LEU A 236 36.74 -19.56 18.72
CA LEU A 236 37.50 -20.09 19.85
C LEU A 236 37.88 -21.54 19.56
N SER A 237 39.10 -21.75 19.05
CA SER A 237 40.23 -22.23 19.85
C SER A 237 40.31 -23.75 19.95
N ASN A 238 41.23 -24.34 19.19
CA ASN A 238 42.17 -25.31 19.75
C ASN A 238 43.53 -25.07 19.12
N LYS A 239 44.37 -24.37 19.90
CA LYS A 239 45.82 -24.51 19.83
C LYS A 239 46.18 -25.81 20.54
N GLU A 240 47.23 -26.42 20.00
CA GLU A 240 48.01 -27.58 20.46
C GLU A 240 47.52 -28.96 20.02
#